data_AF-A0A847LKU0-F1
#
_entry.id   AF-A0A847LKU0-F1
#
_cell.length_a   1.000
_cell.length_b   1.000
_cell.length_c   1.000
_cell.angle_alpha   90.00
_cell.angle_beta   90.00
_cell.angle_gamma   90.00
#
_symmetry.space_group_name_H-M   'P 1'
#
loop_
_entity.id
_entity.type
_entity.pdbx_description
1 polymer ?
#
loop_
_entity_poly.entity_id
_entity_poly.type
_entity_poly.pdbx_seq_one_letter_code
_entity_poly.pdbx_strand_id
1 'polypeptide(L)'
;MTTAQPMQAVHSGSVAPAHPEPVAEKPKLTLVPTPEQGPGIQEILQVYQTQKRECWLCEKIAGALLSGKEANEDEKWHFTTCVLSWENLGQPAR
;
A
#
# COMPACT_ATOMS: atom_id res chain seq x y z
N MET A 1 -3.72 33.30 61.54
CA MET A 1 -4.08 31.87 61.69
C MET A 1 -5.51 31.75 61.19
N THR A 2 -5.70 31.30 59.94
CA THR A 2 -6.99 31.41 59.25
C THR A 2 -7.17 30.26 58.27
N THR A 3 -8.34 29.61 58.34
CA THR A 3 -9.11 29.00 57.22
C THR A 3 -8.53 27.71 56.58
N ALA A 4 -9.25 26.64 56.27
CA ALA A 4 -10.65 26.23 56.35
C ALA A 4 -10.71 24.69 56.26
N GLN A 5 -11.86 24.12 56.61
CA GLN A 5 -12.24 22.72 56.43
C GLN A 5 -12.09 22.26 54.97
N PRO A 6 -11.63 21.01 54.71
CA PRO A 6 -11.79 20.39 53.40
C PRO A 6 -13.19 19.77 53.29
N MET A 7 -13.90 20.18 52.24
CA MET A 7 -15.18 19.64 51.81
C MET A 7 -14.98 18.18 51.35
N GLN A 8 -15.76 17.25 51.90
CA GLN A 8 -15.79 15.88 51.41
C GLN A 8 -16.62 15.81 50.14
N ALA A 9 -15.96 15.91 48.98
CA ALA A 9 -16.54 15.51 47.71
C ALA A 9 -16.33 14.00 47.55
N VAL A 10 -17.38 13.23 47.84
CA VAL A 10 -17.46 11.81 47.53
C VAL A 10 -17.50 11.63 46.02
N HIS A 11 -16.33 11.50 45.38
CA HIS A 11 -16.25 10.94 44.05
C HIS A 11 -16.56 9.45 44.18
N SER A 12 -17.84 9.12 43.96
CA SER A 12 -18.29 7.74 43.78
C SER A 12 -17.50 7.15 42.62
N GLY A 13 -16.50 6.33 42.95
CA GLY A 13 -15.72 5.57 41.98
C GLY A 13 -16.65 4.61 41.27
N SER A 14 -17.07 5.00 40.06
CA SER A 14 -17.60 4.05 39.10
C SER A 14 -16.44 3.15 38.70
N VAL A 15 -16.32 1.98 39.36
CA VAL A 15 -15.49 0.89 38.88
C VAL A 15 -16.13 0.46 37.56
N ALA A 16 -15.59 0.97 36.46
CA ALA A 16 -15.84 0.39 35.17
C ALA A 16 -15.35 -1.07 35.23
N PRO A 17 -16.13 -2.07 34.79
CA PRO A 17 -15.61 -3.42 34.64
C PRO A 17 -14.40 -3.33 33.71
N ALA A 18 -13.26 -3.84 34.17
CA ALA A 18 -12.10 -4.02 33.31
C ALA A 18 -12.51 -4.99 32.19
N HIS A 19 -12.86 -4.43 31.03
CA HIS A 19 -12.95 -5.24 29.82
C HIS A 19 -11.52 -5.76 29.59
N PRO A 20 -11.33 -7.09 29.46
CA PRO A 20 -10.04 -7.58 28.99
C PRO A 20 -9.79 -6.93 27.64
N GLU A 21 -8.72 -6.14 27.54
CA GLU A 21 -8.29 -5.60 26.26
C GLU A 21 -8.12 -6.78 25.30
N PRO A 22 -8.76 -6.76 24.11
CA PRO A 22 -8.55 -7.83 23.16
C PRO A 22 -7.06 -7.87 22.84
N VAL A 23 -6.41 -9.00 23.14
CA VAL A 23 -5.03 -9.25 22.75
C VAL A 23 -4.97 -9.05 21.24
N ALA A 24 -4.27 -7.99 20.80
CA ALA A 24 -4.11 -7.70 19.39
C ALA A 24 -3.39 -8.87 18.74
N GLU A 25 -4.11 -9.68 17.98
CA GLU A 25 -3.51 -10.76 17.20
C GLU A 25 -2.50 -10.15 16.23
N LYS A 26 -1.28 -10.70 16.25
CA LYS A 26 -0.21 -10.25 15.36
C LYS A 26 -0.69 -10.47 13.91
N PRO A 27 -0.59 -9.46 13.02
CA PRO A 27 -0.91 -9.64 11.62
C PRO A 27 -0.13 -10.82 11.05
N LYS A 28 -0.84 -11.84 10.58
CA LYS A 28 -0.24 -13.02 9.95
C LYS A 28 -0.19 -12.80 8.45
N LEU A 29 1.02 -12.71 7.92
CA LEU A 29 1.24 -12.70 6.48
C LEU A 29 0.88 -14.09 5.93
N THR A 30 -0.05 -14.12 4.99
CA THR A 30 -0.39 -15.33 4.23
C THR A 30 0.38 -15.29 2.92
N LEU A 31 1.12 -16.35 2.61
CA LEU A 31 1.83 -16.46 1.34
C LEU A 31 0.79 -16.66 0.23
N VAL A 32 0.73 -15.70 -0.71
CA VAL A 32 -0.09 -15.86 -1.92
C VAL A 32 0.76 -16.61 -2.94
N PRO A 33 0.26 -17.70 -3.56
CA PRO A 33 0.98 -18.38 -4.62
C PRO A 33 1.30 -17.42 -5.76
N THR A 34 2.57 -17.33 -6.14
CA THR A 34 2.98 -16.54 -7.31
C THR A 34 2.70 -17.36 -8.57
N PRO A 35 2.08 -16.79 -9.61
CA PRO A 35 1.99 -17.46 -10.91
C PRO A 35 3.40 -17.76 -11.44
N GLU A 36 3.56 -18.92 -12.11
CA GLU A 36 4.87 -19.47 -12.47
C GLU A 36 5.72 -18.52 -13.34
N GLN A 37 5.10 -17.72 -14.22
CA GLN A 37 5.78 -16.64 -14.93
C GLN A 37 4.85 -15.43 -15.10
N GLY A 38 5.28 -14.27 -14.60
CA GLY A 38 4.66 -12.98 -14.93
C GLY A 38 5.09 -12.50 -16.32
N PRO A 39 4.37 -11.52 -16.90
CA PRO A 39 4.74 -10.92 -18.19
C PRO A 39 6.15 -10.32 -18.14
N GLY A 40 6.91 -10.52 -19.21
CA GLY A 40 8.24 -9.96 -19.38
C GLY A 40 8.20 -8.45 -19.52
N ILE A 41 9.30 -7.78 -19.16
CA ILE A 41 9.37 -6.30 -19.21
C ILE A 41 9.08 -5.71 -20.60
N GLN A 42 9.35 -6.47 -21.67
CA GLN A 42 9.06 -6.06 -23.05
C GLN A 42 7.56 -6.14 -23.38
N GLU A 43 6.84 -7.12 -22.82
CA GLU A 43 5.39 -7.21 -22.97
C GLU A 43 4.72 -6.05 -22.22
N ILE A 44 5.22 -5.73 -21.02
CA ILE A 44 4.79 -4.56 -20.25
C ILE A 44 5.03 -3.25 -21.04
N LEU A 45 6.16 -3.14 -21.74
CA LEU A 45 6.43 -1.99 -22.60
C LEU A 45 5.42 -1.86 -23.76
N GLN A 46 4.98 -2.97 -24.35
CA GLN A 46 3.94 -2.95 -25.36
C GLN A 46 2.60 -2.45 -24.78
N VAL A 47 2.23 -2.93 -23.59
CA VAL A 47 1.03 -2.44 -22.86
C VAL A 47 1.17 -0.97 -22.48
N TYR A 48 2.37 -0.49 -22.17
CA TYR A 48 2.62 0.93 -21.93
C TYR A 48 2.30 1.77 -23.18
N GLN A 49 2.75 1.34 -24.35
CA GLN A 49 2.57 2.08 -25.62
C GLN A 49 1.11 2.18 -26.09
N THR A 50 0.22 1.27 -25.68
CA THR A 50 -1.21 1.34 -26.03
C THR A 50 -2.02 2.29 -25.14
N GLN A 51 -1.43 2.76 -24.04
CA GLN A 51 -2.12 3.58 -23.05
C GLN A 51 -1.66 5.04 -23.14
N LYS A 52 -2.57 6.00 -22.92
CA LYS A 52 -2.21 7.41 -22.73
C LYS A 52 -1.98 7.67 -21.24
N ARG A 53 -0.73 7.92 -20.85
CA ARG A 53 -0.33 8.07 -19.44
C ARG A 53 0.57 9.28 -19.24
N GLU A 54 0.52 9.86 -18.05
CA GLU A 54 1.35 10.98 -17.61
C GLU A 54 2.22 10.60 -16.40
N CYS A 55 2.82 9.40 -16.42
CA CYS A 55 3.80 9.01 -15.40
C CYS A 55 5.21 9.30 -15.93
N TRP A 56 5.82 10.38 -15.44
CA TRP A 56 7.17 10.80 -15.81
C TRP A 56 8.22 9.67 -15.66
N LEU A 57 8.13 8.88 -14.58
CA LEU A 57 9.09 7.80 -14.37
C LEU A 57 8.90 6.66 -15.37
N CYS A 58 7.66 6.29 -15.71
CA CYS A 58 7.38 5.31 -16.75
C CYS A 58 7.84 5.80 -18.12
N GLU A 59 7.69 7.08 -18.44
CA GLU A 59 8.20 7.66 -19.68
C GLU A 59 9.72 7.53 -19.77
N LYS A 60 10.44 7.88 -18.69
CA LYS A 60 11.90 7.73 -18.62
C LYS A 60 12.34 6.27 -18.81
N ILE A 61 11.69 5.33 -18.12
CA ILE A 61 12.02 3.90 -18.19
C ILE A 61 11.70 3.36 -19.59
N ALA A 62 10.54 3.69 -20.16
CA ALA A 62 10.17 3.29 -21.52
C ALA A 62 11.18 3.82 -22.55
N GLY A 63 11.62 5.07 -22.43
CA GLY A 63 12.66 5.63 -23.28
C GLY A 63 13.99 4.89 -23.17
N ALA A 64 14.39 4.48 -21.97
CA ALA A 64 15.59 3.68 -21.75
C ALA A 64 15.47 2.28 -22.41
N LEU A 65 14.35 1.60 -22.19
CA LEU A 65 14.08 0.27 -22.77
C LEU A 65 14.04 0.30 -24.30
N LEU A 66 13.39 1.31 -24.89
CA LEU A 66 13.36 1.52 -26.34
C LEU A 66 14.75 1.83 -26.93
N SER A 67 15.63 2.43 -26.13
CA SER A 67 17.02 2.67 -26.51
C SER A 67 17.92 1.44 -26.32
N GLY A 68 17.36 0.28 -25.95
CA GLY A 68 18.10 -0.95 -25.69
C GLY A 68 18.88 -0.96 -24.37
N LYS A 69 18.60 -0.02 -23.46
CA LYS A 69 19.19 -0.03 -22.11
C LYS A 69 18.39 -0.92 -21.18
N GLU A 70 19.07 -1.62 -20.29
CA GLU A 70 18.42 -2.40 -19.25
C GLU A 70 17.99 -1.51 -18.08
N ALA A 71 16.77 -1.75 -17.60
CA ALA A 71 16.26 -1.18 -16.35
C ALA A 71 16.74 -2.02 -15.16
N ASN A 72 17.01 -1.38 -14.03
CA ASN A 72 17.31 -2.08 -12.78
C ASN A 72 16.03 -2.72 -12.18
N GLU A 73 16.16 -3.51 -11.11
CA GLU A 73 15.03 -4.24 -10.51
C GLU A 73 13.93 -3.31 -9.97
N ASP A 74 14.29 -2.21 -9.31
CA ASP A 74 13.32 -1.23 -8.81
C ASP A 74 12.57 -0.54 -9.96
N GLU A 75 13.27 -0.20 -11.04
CA GLU A 75 12.66 0.37 -12.25
C GLU A 75 11.73 -0.64 -12.91
N LYS A 76 12.13 -1.91 -13.05
CA LYS A 76 11.29 -2.98 -13.57
C LYS A 76 10.05 -3.19 -12.70
N TRP A 77 10.21 -3.20 -11.39
CA TRP A 77 9.11 -3.36 -10.44
C TRP A 77 8.12 -2.19 -10.50
N HIS A 78 8.63 -0.95 -10.49
CA HIS A 78 7.80 0.24 -10.64
C HIS A 78 7.07 0.23 -11.97
N PHE A 79 7.78 0.03 -13.07
CA PHE A 79 7.22 0.06 -14.42
C PHE A 79 6.13 -0.99 -14.57
N THR A 80 6.38 -2.23 -14.17
CA THR A 80 5.39 -3.33 -14.24
C THR A 80 4.16 -3.02 -13.40
N THR A 81 4.34 -2.66 -12.14
CA THR A 81 3.22 -2.41 -11.21
C THR A 81 2.39 -1.22 -11.65
N CYS A 82 3.04 -0.13 -12.04
CA CYS A 82 2.37 1.06 -12.54
C CYS A 82 1.61 0.74 -13.83
N VAL A 83 2.25 0.06 -14.79
CA VAL A 83 1.65 -0.24 -16.09
C VAL A 83 0.37 -1.08 -15.96
N LEU A 84 0.45 -2.14 -15.16
CA LEU A 84 -0.64 -3.11 -14.99
C LEU A 84 -1.78 -2.60 -14.11
N SER A 85 -1.49 -1.80 -13.08
CA SER A 85 -2.55 -1.25 -12.21
C SER A 85 -3.57 -0.43 -13.01
N TRP A 86 -3.10 0.31 -14.02
CA TRP A 86 -3.95 1.10 -14.90
C TRP A 86 -4.75 0.29 -15.90
N GLU A 87 -4.21 -0.84 -16.38
CA GLU A 87 -4.98 -1.77 -17.22
C GLU A 87 -6.26 -2.22 -16.49
N ASN A 88 -6.15 -2.46 -15.19
CA ASN A 88 -7.23 -2.93 -14.36
C ASN A 88 -8.25 -1.83 -13.97
N LEU A 89 -7.92 -0.53 -14.13
CA LEU A 89 -8.85 0.58 -13.88
C LEU A 89 -9.86 0.79 -15.02
N GLY A 90 -9.53 0.35 -16.24
CA GLY A 90 -10.42 0.44 -17.40
C GLY A 90 -11.43 -0.71 -17.52
N GLN A 91 -11.29 -1.76 -16.70
CA GLN A 91 -12.19 -2.89 -16.70
C GLN A 91 -13.26 -2.73 -15.61
N PRO A 92 -14.57 -2.88 -15.92
CA PRO A 92 -15.57 -2.97 -14.87
C PRO A 92 -15.24 -4.16 -13.97
N ALA A 93 -15.32 -3.98 -12.65
CA ALA A 93 -15.15 -5.06 -11.69
C ALA A 93 -16.07 -6.22 -12.07
N ARG A 94 -15.47 -7.37 -12.42
CA ARG A 94 -16.19 -8.61 -12.72
C ARG A 94 -16.74 -9.25 -11.46
#